data_AF-A0AAV0TFN6-F1
#
_entry.id   AF-A0AAV0TFN6-F1
#
_cell.length_a   1.000
_cell.length_b   1.000
_cell.length_c   1.000
_cell.angle_alpha   90.00
_cell.angle_beta   90.00
_cell.angle_gamma   90.00
#
_symmetry.space_group_name_H-M   'P 1'
#
loop_
_entity.id
_entity.type
_entity.pdbx_description
1 polymer ?
#
loop_
_entity_poly.entity_id
_entity_poly.type
_entity_poly.pdbx_seq_one_letter_code
_entity_poly.pdbx_strand_id
1 'polypeptide(L)'
;MNAGPEKYVTGSRTVMNALLLRGDVVSDEMQRVQDLVECVDKNAQKIAAALTANRRRSASITGADTTAQLLKEQKQFISQIAELYDQLSHKPSPVIPK
;
A
#
# COMPACT_ATOMS: atom_id res chain seq x y z
N MET A 1 24.20 -3.95 0.09
CA MET A 1 23.23 -3.07 0.75
C MET A 1 21.83 -3.63 0.54
N ASN A 2 21.26 -4.29 1.55
CA ASN A 2 19.89 -4.83 1.47
C ASN A 2 18.92 -3.70 1.81
N ALA A 3 18.62 -2.87 0.83
CA ALA A 3 17.69 -1.79 1.05
C ALA A 3 16.29 -2.40 1.32
N GLY A 4 15.62 -1.95 2.38
CA GLY A 4 14.39 -2.54 2.90
C GLY A 4 13.17 -2.37 1.98
N PRO A 5 12.04 -3.04 2.28
CA PRO A 5 10.84 -3.03 1.45
C PRO A 5 10.30 -1.63 1.15
N GLU A 6 10.53 -0.68 2.06
CA GLU A 6 10.12 0.72 1.98
C GLU A 6 10.65 1.44 0.73
N LYS A 7 11.86 1.06 0.28
CA LYS A 7 12.46 1.62 -0.94
C LYS A 7 11.66 1.32 -2.20
N TYR A 8 10.93 0.20 -2.21
CA TYR A 8 10.18 -0.23 -3.40
C TYR A 8 8.89 0.56 -3.50
N VAL A 9 8.20 0.81 -2.38
CA VAL A 9 7.00 1.64 -2.35
C VAL A 9 7.33 3.07 -2.76
N THR A 10 8.35 3.67 -2.15
CA THR A 10 8.80 5.02 -2.51
C THR A 10 9.34 5.08 -3.94
N GLY A 11 10.13 4.09 -4.36
CA GLY A 11 10.70 4.02 -5.70
C GLY A 11 9.63 3.98 -6.79
N SER A 12 8.56 3.19 -6.60
CA SER A 12 7.44 3.14 -7.54
C SER A 12 6.75 4.50 -7.68
N ARG A 13 6.49 5.21 -6.57
CA ARG A 13 5.96 6.59 -6.61
C ARG A 13 6.89 7.53 -7.37
N THR A 14 8.19 7.46 -7.13
CA THR A 14 9.19 8.29 -7.82
C THR A 14 9.14 8.07 -9.33
N VAL A 15 9.09 6.81 -9.78
CA VAL A 15 8.99 6.48 -11.20
C VAL A 15 7.68 7.02 -11.80
N MET A 16 6.54 6.84 -11.12
CA MET A 16 5.24 7.34 -11.59
C MET A 16 5.21 8.86 -11.72
N ASN A 17 5.77 9.57 -10.74
CA ASN A 17 5.88 11.03 -10.81
C ASN A 17 6.76 11.48 -11.98
N ALA A 18 7.85 10.75 -12.27
CA ALA A 18 8.69 11.06 -13.43
C ALA A 18 7.96 10.84 -14.77
N LEU A 19 7.13 9.80 -14.87
CA LEU A 19 6.27 9.55 -16.04
C LEU A 19 5.27 10.70 -16.24
N LEU A 20 4.57 11.10 -15.18
CA LEU A 20 3.62 12.22 -15.21
C LEU A 20 4.31 13.54 -15.62
N LEU A 21 5.50 13.82 -15.07
CA LEU A 21 6.27 15.02 -15.43
C LEU A 21 6.75 15.02 -16.89
N ARG A 22 7.03 13.84 -17.45
CA ARG A 22 7.40 13.67 -18.86
C ARG A 22 6.19 13.78 -19.81
N GLY A 23 4.97 13.78 -19.26
CA GLY A 23 3.72 13.79 -20.03
C GLY A 23 3.25 12.41 -20.47
N ASP A 24 3.81 11.33 -19.90
CA ASP A 24 3.31 9.98 -20.16
C ASP A 24 2.00 9.72 -19.43
N VAL A 25 1.22 8.79 -19.98
CA VAL A 25 -0.03 8.33 -19.36
C VAL A 25 0.30 7.34 -18.25
N VAL A 26 0.00 7.74 -17.01
CA VAL A 26 -0.15 6.82 -15.88
C VAL A 26 -1.64 6.60 -15.68
N SER A 27 -2.09 5.35 -15.84
CA SER A 27 -3.52 5.01 -15.68
C SER A 27 -3.99 5.26 -14.24
N ASP A 28 -5.25 5.67 -14.09
CA ASP A 28 -5.89 5.86 -12.79
C ASP A 28 -5.79 4.61 -11.91
N GLU A 29 -5.87 3.41 -12.50
CA GLU A 29 -5.76 2.16 -11.76
C GLU A 29 -4.36 1.96 -11.18
N MET A 30 -3.31 2.28 -11.94
CA MET A 30 -1.93 2.25 -11.43
C MET A 30 -1.72 3.27 -10.31
N GLN A 31 -2.33 4.46 -10.43
CA GLN A 31 -2.32 5.47 -9.39
C GLN A 31 -2.96 4.96 -8.10
N ARG A 32 -4.12 4.31 -8.23
CA ARG A 32 -4.87 3.72 -7.12
C ARG A 32 -4.15 2.54 -6.46
N VAL A 33 -3.50 1.67 -7.24
CA VAL A 33 -2.65 0.59 -6.68
C VAL A 33 -1.53 1.20 -5.85
N GLN A 34 -0.83 2.20 -6.36
CA GLN A 34 0.28 2.84 -5.64
C GLN A 34 -0.20 3.49 -4.33
N ASP A 35 -1.34 4.18 -4.34
CA ASP A 35 -1.92 4.79 -3.14
C ASP A 35 -2.27 3.72 -2.08
N LEU A 36 -2.86 2.60 -2.50
CA LEU A 36 -3.20 1.50 -1.58
C LEU A 36 -1.96 0.83 -1.00
N VAL A 37 -0.93 0.59 -1.80
CA VAL A 37 0.34 0.00 -1.34
C VAL A 37 1.03 0.92 -0.32
N GLU A 38 0.97 2.23 -0.50
CA GLU A 38 1.47 3.19 0.51
C GLU A 38 0.67 3.17 1.81
N CYS A 39 -0.64 3.01 1.73
CA CYS A 39 -1.49 2.83 2.92
C CYS A 39 -1.13 1.53 3.67
N VAL A 40 -0.92 0.43 2.95
CA VAL A 40 -0.45 -0.86 3.49
C VAL A 40 0.89 -0.70 4.21
N ASP A 41 1.86 -0.02 3.59
CA ASP A 41 3.21 0.17 4.14
C ASP A 41 3.19 1.05 5.40
N LYS A 42 2.54 2.21 5.33
CA LYS A 42 2.37 3.12 6.49
C LYS A 42 1.67 2.43 7.65
N ASN A 43 0.67 1.59 7.37
CA ASN A 43 -0.07 0.89 8.41
C ASN A 43 0.75 -0.26 9.03
N ALA A 44 1.56 -0.97 8.23
CA ALA A 44 2.51 -1.95 8.73
C ALA A 44 3.55 -1.32 9.68
N GLN A 45 4.06 -0.12 9.37
CA GLN A 45 4.95 0.63 10.25
C GLN A 45 4.27 0.99 11.58
N LYS A 46 3.00 1.44 11.55
CA LYS A 46 2.22 1.72 12.78
C LYS A 46 2.02 0.47 13.62
N ILE A 47 1.72 -0.67 13.00
CA ILE A 47 1.61 -1.96 13.70
C ILE A 47 2.93 -2.32 14.36
N ALA A 48 4.05 -2.25 13.64
CA ALA A 48 5.37 -2.56 14.18
C ALA A 48 5.73 -1.65 15.38
N ALA A 49 5.41 -0.35 15.29
CA ALA A 49 5.60 0.61 16.36
C ALA A 49 4.73 0.27 17.59
N ALA A 50 3.44 -0.03 17.37
CA ALA A 50 2.50 -0.41 18.44
C ALA A 50 2.93 -1.70 19.15
N LEU A 51 3.34 -2.72 18.40
CA LEU A 51 3.86 -3.98 18.95
C LEU A 51 5.14 -3.75 19.78
N THR A 52 6.04 -2.91 19.29
CA THR A 52 7.28 -2.55 20.01
C THR A 52 6.98 -1.80 21.31
N ALA A 53 6.01 -0.88 21.29
CA ALA A 53 5.57 -0.15 22.47
C ALA A 53 4.91 -1.07 23.52
N ASN A 54 4.02 -1.96 23.08
CA ASN A 54 3.35 -2.92 23.96
C ASN A 54 4.33 -3.90 24.62
N ARG A 55 5.37 -4.34 23.89
CA ARG A 55 6.43 -5.19 24.45
C ARG A 55 7.21 -4.50 25.57
N ARG A 56 7.38 -3.17 25.51
CA ARG A 56 8.18 -2.41 26.49
C ARG A 56 7.44 -2.04 27.77
N ARG A 57 6.10 -2.02 27.78
CA ARG A 57 5.30 -1.51 28.93
C ARG A 57 4.41 -2.54 29.62
N SER A 58 4.52 -3.83 29.27
CA SER A 58 3.46 -4.83 29.50
C SER A 58 2.17 -4.43 28.77
N ALA A 59 1.55 -5.35 28.05
CA ALA A 59 0.42 -5.03 27.18
C ALA A 59 -0.73 -4.39 27.98
N SER A 60 -1.05 -3.12 27.70
CA SER A 60 -2.25 -2.47 28.22
C SER A 60 -3.44 -2.78 27.31
N ILE A 61 -4.65 -2.82 27.87
CA ILE A 61 -5.90 -3.08 27.12
C ILE A 61 -6.02 -2.10 25.93
N THR A 62 -5.75 -0.81 26.16
CA THR A 62 -5.76 0.23 25.11
C THR A 62 -4.73 -0.02 23.99
N GLY A 63 -3.55 -0.54 24.33
CA GLY A 63 -2.53 -0.89 23.33
C GLY A 63 -2.91 -2.10 22.48
N ALA A 64 -3.65 -3.05 23.04
CA ALA A 64 -4.20 -4.20 22.31
C ALA A 64 -5.30 -3.75 21.34
N ASP A 65 -6.23 -2.88 21.78
CA ASP A 65 -7.32 -2.36 20.95
C ASP A 65 -6.79 -1.56 19.75
N THR A 66 -5.78 -0.73 19.97
CA THR A 66 -5.13 0.04 18.90
C THR A 66 -4.51 -0.89 17.86
N THR A 67 -3.84 -1.96 18.29
CA THR A 67 -3.22 -2.93 17.37
C THR A 67 -4.27 -3.70 16.58
N ALA A 68 -5.38 -4.09 17.21
CA ALA A 68 -6.49 -4.77 16.55
C ALA A 68 -7.15 -3.90 15.47
N GLN A 69 -7.32 -2.60 15.75
CA GLN A 69 -7.84 -1.65 14.75
C GLN A 69 -6.90 -1.53 13.55
N LEU A 70 -5.59 -1.36 13.79
CA LEU A 70 -4.61 -1.29 12.70
C LEU A 70 -4.59 -2.58 11.86
N LEU A 71 -4.71 -3.76 12.48
CA LEU A 71 -4.81 -5.04 11.75
C LEU A 71 -6.09 -5.13 10.90
N LYS A 72 -7.21 -4.59 11.38
CA LYS A 72 -8.45 -4.50 10.61
C LYS A 72 -8.29 -3.60 9.39
N GLU A 73 -7.68 -2.43 9.56
CA GLU A 73 -7.36 -1.50 8.46
C GLU A 73 -6.41 -2.14 7.46
N GLN A 74 -5.39 -2.87 7.92
CA GLN A 74 -4.45 -3.60 7.07
C GLN A 74 -5.17 -4.58 6.14
N LYS A 75 -6.10 -5.36 6.71
CA LYS A 75 -6.91 -6.31 5.94
C LYS A 75 -7.74 -5.60 4.89
N GLN A 76 -8.36 -4.47 5.24
CA GLN A 76 -9.19 -3.69 4.30
C GLN A 76 -8.38 -3.18 3.10
N PHE A 77 -7.18 -2.64 3.32
CA PHE A 77 -6.33 -2.18 2.22
C PHE A 77 -5.91 -3.33 1.30
N ILE A 78 -5.54 -4.50 1.85
CA ILE A 78 -5.19 -5.68 1.07
C ILE A 78 -6.39 -6.17 0.23
N SER A 79 -7.60 -6.18 0.82
CA SER A 79 -8.82 -6.54 0.09
C SER A 79 -9.10 -5.60 -1.08
N GLN A 80 -8.94 -4.28 -0.89
CA GLN A 80 -9.11 -3.31 -1.98
C GLN A 80 -8.10 -3.50 -3.13
N ILE A 81 -6.87 -3.90 -2.82
CA ILE A 81 -5.87 -4.25 -3.86
C ILE A 81 -6.32 -5.49 -4.63
N ALA A 82 -6.79 -6.53 -3.94
CA ALA A 82 -7.27 -7.76 -4.57
C ALA A 82 -8.49 -7.50 -5.46
N GLU A 83 -9.45 -6.69 -5.01
CA GLU A 83 -10.61 -6.29 -5.81
C GLU A 83 -10.20 -5.50 -7.06
N LEU A 84 -9.24 -4.58 -6.93
CA LEU A 84 -8.72 -3.83 -8.06
C LEU A 84 -8.00 -4.74 -9.07
N TYR A 85 -7.23 -5.72 -8.60
CA TYR A 85 -6.60 -6.73 -9.46
C TYR A 85 -7.63 -7.57 -10.20
N ASP A 86 -8.69 -8.00 -9.51
CA ASP A 86 -9.79 -8.76 -10.11
C ASP A 86 -10.49 -7.93 -11.20
N GLN A 87 -10.84 -6.67 -10.92
CA GLN A 87 -11.43 -5.75 -11.90
C GLN A 87 -10.55 -5.55 -13.14
N LEU A 88 -9.23 -5.42 -12.94
CA LEU A 88 -8.27 -5.28 -14.02
C LEU A 88 -8.15 -6.55 -14.88
N SER A 89 -8.23 -7.73 -14.26
CA SER A 89 -8.14 -9.01 -14.98
C SER A 89 -9.31 -9.27 -15.93
N HIS A 90 -10.46 -8.60 -15.69
CA HIS A 90 -11.66 -8.68 -16.51
C HIS A 90 -11.79 -7.54 -17.53
N LYS A 91 -10.87 -6.56 -17.53
CA LYS A 91 -10.92 -5.43 -18.46
C LYS A 91 -10.47 -5.92 -19.85
N PRO A 92 -11.27 -5.74 -20.91
CA PRO A 92 -10.83 -6.13 -22.26
C PRO A 92 -9.59 -5.32 -22.64
N SER A 93 -8.60 -6.01 -23.22
CA SER A 93 -7.34 -5.40 -23.61
C SER A 93 -7.59 -4.22 -24.54
N PRO A 94 -6.95 -3.04 -24.32
CA PRO A 94 -7.17 -1.89 -25.18
C PRO A 94 -6.78 -2.26 -26.62
N VAL A 95 -7.70 -2.01 -27.55
CA VAL A 95 -7.43 -2.12 -28.98
C VAL A 95 -6.43 -1.02 -29.30
N ILE A 96 -5.19 -1.40 -29.61
CA ILE A 96 -4.17 -0.46 -30.09
C ILE A 96 -4.44 -0.26 -31.58
N PRO A 97 -4.90 0.92 -32.04
CA PRO A 97 -5.01 1.19 -33.47
C PRO A 97 -3.61 1.18 -34.09
N LYS A 98 -3.47 0.47 -35.22
CA LYS A 98 -2.25 0.39 -36.03
C LYS A 98 -1.94 1.72 -36.72
#